data_AF-A9NFR8-F1
#
_entry.id   AF-A9NFR8-F1
#
_cell.length_a   1.000
_cell.length_b   1.000
_cell.length_c   1.000
_cell.angle_alpha   90.00
_cell.angle_beta   90.00
_cell.angle_gamma   90.00
#
_symmetry.space_group_name_H-M   'P 1'
#
loop_
_entity.id
_entity.type
_entity.pdbx_description
1 polymer ?
#
loop_
_entity_poly.entity_id
_entity_poly.type
_entity_poly.pdbx_seq_one_letter_code
_entity_poly.pdbx_strand_id
1 'polypeptide(L)' 'MDIIISSEMKFNIAKSIIVKLFNQKLITIDEFSIIINKLASTYGITSDIRKSND' A
#
# COMPACT_ATOMS: atom_id res chain seq x y z
N MET A 1 5.43 20.05 -19.43
CA MET A 1 5.96 18.67 -19.33
C MET A 1 5.28 18.07 -18.13
N ASP A 2 4.26 17.24 -18.33
CA ASP A 2 3.47 16.69 -17.22
C ASP A 2 4.29 15.58 -16.56
N ILE A 3 4.49 15.68 -15.25
CA ILE A 3 5.15 14.64 -14.48
C ILE A 3 4.15 13.47 -14.40
N ILE A 4 4.37 12.44 -15.21
CA ILE A 4 3.63 11.18 -15.09
C ILE A 4 4.16 10.46 -13.85
N ILE A 5 3.40 10.53 -12.76
CA ILE A 5 3.69 9.76 -11.54
C ILE A 5 3.23 8.32 -11.76
N SER A 6 4.16 7.37 -11.70
CA SER A 6 3.87 5.94 -11.85
C SER A 6 2.93 5.43 -10.74
N SER A 7 2.19 4.36 -11.01
CA SER A 7 1.33 3.70 -10.01
C SER A 7 2.14 3.25 -8.78
N GLU A 8 3.38 2.83 -8.98
CA GLU A 8 4.31 2.45 -7.90
C GLU A 8 4.66 3.64 -7.00
N MET A 9 4.97 4.79 -7.60
CA MET A 9 5.26 6.02 -6.85
C MET A 9 4.02 6.48 -6.07
N LYS A 10 2.81 6.39 -6.65
CA LYS A 10 1.54 6.69 -5.97
C LYS A 10 1.29 5.76 -4.77
N PHE A 11 1.54 4.46 -4.95
CA PHE A 11 1.43 3.49 -3.86
C PHE A 11 2.42 3.78 -2.72
N ASN A 12 3.68 4.09 -3.04
CA ASN A 12 4.70 4.37 -2.02
C ASN A 12 4.38 5.63 -1.22
N ILE A 13 3.86 6.68 -1.87
CA ILE A 13 3.38 7.89 -1.20
C ILE A 13 2.22 7.54 -0.26
N ALA A 14 1.21 6.80 -0.75
CA ALA A 14 0.07 6.40 0.06
C ALA A 14 0.49 5.53 1.25
N LYS A 15 1.33 4.51 1.02
CA LYS A 15 1.87 3.63 2.06
C LYS A 15 2.60 4.42 3.16
N SER A 16 3.40 5.42 2.80
CA SER A 16 4.10 6.28 3.76
C SER A 16 3.13 7.01 4.71
N ILE A 17 2.01 7.51 4.18
CA ILE A 17 0.97 8.16 4.99
C ILE A 17 0.32 7.15 5.94
N ILE A 18 -0.06 5.98 5.44
CA ILE A 18 -0.73 4.94 6.24
C ILE A 18 0.18 4.43 7.38
N VAL A 19 1.49 4.27 7.12
CA VAL A 19 2.47 3.92 8.16
C VAL A 19 2.53 5.00 9.27
N LYS A 20 2.47 6.29 8.91
CA LYS A 20 2.43 7.37 9.91
C LYS A 20 1.17 7.32 10.76
N LEU A 21 0.01 7.07 10.15
CA LEU A 21 -1.26 6.93 10.89
C LEU A 21 -1.22 5.76 11.88
N PHE A 22 -0.67 4.62 11.46
CA PHE A 22 -0.49 3.47 12.33
C PHE A 22 0.47 3.75 13.50
N ASN A 23 1.62 4.37 13.22
CA ASN A 23 2.60 4.72 14.25
C ASN A 23 2.06 5.73 15.27
N GLN A 24 1.15 6.61 14.85
CA GLN A 24 0.44 7.55 15.72
C GLN A 24 -0.75 6.91 16.46
N LYS A 25 -0.98 5.61 16.29
CA LYS A 25 -2.12 4.86 16.87
C LYS A 25 -3.49 5.43 16.45
N LEU A 26 -3.56 6.10 15.30
CA LEU A 26 -4.80 6.65 14.74
C LEU A 26 -5.64 5.57 14.02
N ILE A 27 -4.99 4.47 13.64
CA ILE A 27 -5.61 3.27 13.06
C ILE A 27 -5.05 2.03 13.74
N THR A 28 -5.87 0.99 13.80
CA THR A 28 -5.52 -0.35 14.30
C THR A 28 -4.69 -1.13 13.27
N ILE A 29 -4.10 -2.25 13.71
CA ILE A 29 -3.35 -3.15 12.82
C ILE A 29 -4.24 -3.81 11.75
N ASP A 30 -5.51 -4.07 12.10
CA ASP A 30 -6.49 -4.65 11.18
C ASP A 30 -6.86 -3.65 10.08
N GLU A 31 -7.13 -2.39 10.47
CA GLU A 31 -7.37 -1.29 9.53
C GLU A 31 -6.15 -1.04 8.63
N PHE A 32 -4.95 -1.03 9.20
CA PHE A 32 -3.70 -0.92 8.43
C PHE A 32 -3.61 -1.99 7.35
N SER A 33 -3.86 -3.25 7.71
CA SER A 33 -3.78 -4.39 6.78
C SER A 33 -4.81 -4.30 5.67
N ILE A 34 -6.05 -3.94 5.99
CA ILE A 34 -7.12 -3.74 5.00
C ILE A 34 -6.76 -2.61 4.02
N ILE A 35 -6.28 -1.48 4.55
CA ILE A 35 -5.93 -0.31 3.72
C ILE A 35 -4.76 -0.62 2.79
N ILE A 36 -3.68 -1.23 3.30
CA ILE A 36 -2.51 -1.58 2.47
C ILE A 36 -2.90 -2.55 1.35
N ASN A 37 -3.70 -3.58 1.64
CA ASN A 37 -4.16 -4.52 0.63
C ASN A 37 -5.04 -3.85 -0.43
N LYS A 38 -5.91 -2.92 0.00
CA LYS A 38 -6.76 -2.17 -0.93
C LYS A 38 -5.93 -1.23 -1.82
N LEU A 39 -4.93 -0.55 -1.25
CA LEU A 39 -4.00 0.32 -2.00
C LEU A 39 -3.19 -0.48 -3.03
N ALA A 40 -2.67 -1.64 -2.61
CA ALA A 40 -1.92 -2.54 -3.48
C ALA A 40 -2.76 -2.98 -4.70
N SER A 41 -4.00 -3.42 -4.46
CA SER A 41 -4.96 -3.75 -5.51
C SER A 41 -5.31 -2.55 -6.42
N THR A 42 -5.50 -1.36 -5.85
CA THR A 42 -5.86 -0.14 -6.61
C THR A 42 -4.76 0.27 -7.58
N TYR A 43 -3.50 0.11 -7.19
CA TYR A 43 -2.35 0.49 -8.01
C TYR A 43 -1.77 -0.67 -8.83
N GLY A 44 -2.42 -1.84 -8.84
CA GLY A 44 -1.94 -3.02 -9.58
C GLY A 44 -0.64 -3.60 -9.00
N ILE A 45 -0.28 -3.23 -7.77
CA ILE A 45 0.85 -3.83 -7.05
C ILE A 45 0.33 -5.09 -6.41
N THR A 46 0.31 -6.16 -7.19
CA THR A 46 0.20 -7.48 -6.59
C THR A 46 1.53 -7.75 -5.92
N SER A 47 1.56 -7.88 -4.59
CA SER A 47 2.63 -8.68 -4.01
C SER A 47 2.45 -10.05 -4.64
N ASP A 48 3.41 -10.51 -5.43
CA ASP A 48 3.56 -11.92 -5.77
C ASP A 48 3.75 -12.71 -4.48
N ILE A 49 2.69 -12.83 -3.69
CA ILE A 49 2.47 -13.93 -2.76
C ILE A 49 1.74 -14.98 -3.59
N ARG A 50 2.31 -15.33 -4.75
CA ARG A 50 2.11 -16.68 -5.26
C ARG A 50 2.81 -17.56 -4.25
N LYS A 51 1.97 -18.23 -3.45
CA LYS A 51 2.23 -19.47 -2.74
C LYS A 51 3.27 -20.29 -3.52
N SER A 52 4.55 -20.12 -3.21
CA SER A 52 5.61 -21.06 -3.59
C SER A 52 5.57 -22.19 -2.56
N ASN A 53 4.50 -22.96 -2.59
CA ASN A 53 4.46 -24.31 -2.04
C ASN A 53 4.41 -25.23 -3.27
N ASP A 54 5.56 -25.36 -3.93
CA ASP A 54 5.95 -26.57 -4.66
C ASP A 54 7.20 -27.10 -3.95
#